data_AF-A0A9P0ANU5-F1
#
_entry.id   AF-A0A9P0ANU5-F1
#
_cell.length_a   1.000
_cell.length_b   1.000
_cell.length_c   1.000
_cell.angle_alpha   90.00
_cell.angle_beta   90.00
_cell.angle_gamma   90.00
#
_symmetry.space_group_name_H-M   'P 1'
#
loop_
_entity.id
_entity.type
_entity.pdbx_description
1 polymer ?
#
loop_
_entity_poly.entity_id
_entity_poly.type
_entity_poly.pdbx_seq_one_letter_code
_entity_poly.pdbx_strand_id
1 'polypeptide(L)'
;MGRDKVLHQKECRAEKKKKEYQLRCEREEQRKYTNSSSEFVSDVLRTSTDVGSDSSYNSDNNFSIPSNYNKQMPKKGKAQKRKKVRGTGSTSLITPQLAATLDRPNISHPKATFIVTAMLQSLSQNVDDVPLSRSSLRRARQNAHAELYTNIKKNSKLNGLP
;
A
#
# COMPACT_ATOMS: atom_id res chain seq x y z
N MET A 1 5.82 28.55 -37.66
CA MET A 1 6.83 27.50 -37.37
C MET A 1 6.75 27.00 -35.92
N GLY A 2 5.59 26.54 -35.42
CA GLY A 2 5.42 26.23 -33.98
C GLY A 2 4.68 24.94 -33.62
N ARG A 3 4.01 24.29 -34.58
CA ARG A 3 3.20 23.08 -34.33
C ARG A 3 4.06 21.82 -34.18
N ASP A 4 5.16 21.74 -34.93
CA ASP A 4 6.01 20.53 -34.96
C ASP A 4 6.79 20.31 -33.66
N LYS A 5 7.19 21.39 -32.99
CA LYS A 5 7.90 21.31 -31.69
C LYS A 5 7.03 20.71 -30.59
N VAL A 6 5.73 21.00 -30.61
CA VAL A 6 4.76 20.49 -29.63
C VAL A 6 4.44 19.02 -29.91
N LEU A 7 4.34 18.64 -31.17
CA LEU A 7 4.13 17.25 -31.57
C LEU A 7 5.32 16.38 -31.17
N HIS A 8 6.53 16.84 -31.47
CA HIS A 8 7.77 16.16 -31.09
C HIS A 8 7.92 16.01 -29.56
N GLN A 9 7.55 17.03 -28.79
CA GLN A 9 7.60 16.95 -27.33
C GLN A 9 6.57 15.95 -26.77
N LYS A 10 5.38 15.83 -27.39
CA LYS A 10 4.37 14.84 -26.99
C LYS A 10 4.83 13.42 -27.30
N GLU A 11 5.45 13.20 -28.46
CA GLU A 11 6.01 11.91 -28.87
C GLU A 11 7.16 11.48 -27.95
N CYS A 12 8.10 12.38 -27.67
CA CYS A 12 9.21 12.14 -26.75
C CYS A 12 8.72 11.76 -25.33
N ARG A 13 7.66 12.41 -24.84
CA ARG A 13 7.01 12.06 -23.56
C ARG A 13 6.30 10.71 -23.62
N ALA A 14 5.66 10.36 -24.74
CA ALA A 14 4.97 9.09 -24.92
C ALA A 14 5.97 7.92 -24.99
N GLU A 15 7.09 8.12 -25.69
CA GLU A 15 8.14 7.12 -25.84
C GLU A 15 8.85 6.84 -24.51
N LYS A 16 9.13 7.90 -23.72
CA LYS A 16 9.69 7.75 -22.37
C LYS A 16 8.78 6.91 -21.47
N LYS A 17 7.48 7.16 -21.48
CA LYS A 17 6.49 6.37 -20.72
C LYS A 17 6.44 4.91 -21.18
N LYS A 18 6.55 4.65 -22.49
CA LYS A 18 6.56 3.31 -23.06
C LYS A 18 7.81 2.53 -22.63
N LYS A 19 8.98 3.16 -22.65
CA LYS A 19 10.26 2.58 -22.19
C LYS A 19 10.23 2.27 -20.69
N GLU A 20 9.77 3.22 -19.85
CA GLU A 20 9.63 2.99 -18.41
C GLU A 20 8.65 1.86 -18.07
N TYR A 21 7.56 1.73 -18.86
CA TYR A 21 6.61 0.63 -18.71
C TYR A 21 7.24 -0.73 -19.07
N GLN A 22 8.00 -0.81 -20.16
CA GLN A 22 8.70 -2.03 -20.57
C GLN A 22 9.73 -2.47 -19.52
N LEU A 23 10.58 -1.55 -19.07
CA LEU A 23 11.54 -1.78 -17.98
C LEU A 23 10.87 -2.29 -16.70
N ARG A 24 9.66 -1.82 -16.41
CA ARG A 24 8.90 -2.31 -15.26
C ARG A 24 8.38 -3.72 -15.48
N CYS A 25 7.83 -4.02 -16.66
CA CYS A 25 7.38 -5.37 -17.01
C CYS A 25 8.53 -6.37 -16.95
N GLU A 26 9.68 -6.05 -17.54
CA GLU A 26 10.88 -6.90 -17.53
C GLU A 26 11.39 -7.16 -16.11
N ARG A 27 11.43 -6.13 -15.25
CA ARG A 27 11.80 -6.31 -13.83
C ARG A 27 10.82 -7.22 -13.08
N GLU A 28 9.53 -7.11 -13.38
CA GLU A 28 8.51 -7.97 -12.78
C GLU A 28 8.63 -9.43 -13.30
N GLU A 29 9.04 -9.63 -14.56
CA GLU A 29 9.34 -10.96 -15.13
C GLU A 29 10.61 -11.58 -14.55
N GLN A 30 11.70 -10.82 -14.40
CA GLN A 30 12.92 -11.28 -13.74
C GLN A 30 12.68 -11.67 -12.27
N ARG A 31 11.79 -10.95 -11.58
CA ARG A 31 11.35 -11.32 -10.21
C ARG A 31 10.58 -12.64 -10.18
N LYS A 32 9.78 -12.93 -11.21
CA LYS A 32 9.09 -14.24 -11.31
C LYS A 32 10.08 -15.36 -11.54
N TYR A 33 11.07 -15.16 -12.42
CA TYR A 33 12.06 -16.18 -12.75
C TYR A 33 12.99 -16.50 -11.57
N THR A 34 13.48 -15.46 -10.87
CA THR A 34 14.31 -15.63 -9.66
C THR A 34 13.55 -16.30 -8.52
N ASN A 35 12.29 -15.91 -8.29
CA ASN A 35 11.45 -16.55 -7.27
C ASN A 35 11.04 -17.98 -7.64
N SER A 36 11.00 -18.34 -8.93
CA SER A 36 10.71 -19.70 -9.37
C SER A 36 11.93 -20.63 -9.31
N SER A 37 13.15 -20.10 -9.12
CA SER A 37 14.38 -20.89 -9.00
C SER A 37 14.83 -21.12 -7.55
N SER A 38 14.11 -20.57 -6.57
CA SER A 38 14.34 -20.77 -5.14
C SER A 38 13.22 -21.65 -4.54
N GLU A 39 12.93 -22.78 -5.18
CA GLU A 39 12.29 -23.90 -4.50
C GLU A 39 13.40 -24.63 -3.74
N PHE A 40 13.25 -24.74 -2.41
CA PHE A 40 14.23 -25.24 -1.42
C PHE A 40 15.13 -24.16 -0.80
N VAL A 41 14.68 -23.51 0.28
CA VAL A 41 15.22 -23.63 1.65
C VAL A 41 14.32 -22.79 2.58
N SER A 42 13.57 -23.44 3.47
CA SER A 42 13.43 -23.11 4.91
C SER A 42 12.30 -23.91 5.54
N ASP A 43 12.48 -25.22 5.56
CA ASP A 43 11.85 -26.11 6.54
C ASP A 43 13.00 -26.91 7.19
N VAL A 44 13.01 -27.01 8.52
CA VAL A 44 13.83 -27.94 9.31
C VAL A 44 15.37 -27.72 9.32
N LEU A 45 15.87 -26.62 9.90
CA LEU A 45 17.19 -26.68 10.54
C LEU A 45 17.43 -25.57 11.57
N ARG A 46 16.81 -25.65 12.75
CA ARG A 46 17.41 -25.17 14.02
C ARG A 46 16.86 -25.98 15.20
N THR A 47 17.09 -27.29 15.16
CA THR A 47 17.17 -28.13 16.36
C THR A 47 18.60 -28.61 16.47
N SER A 48 19.41 -27.94 17.29
CA SER A 48 20.53 -28.54 18.01
C SER A 48 20.79 -27.66 19.23
N THR A 49 20.51 -28.25 20.38
CA THR A 49 20.84 -27.81 21.74
C THR A 49 22.34 -27.84 21.97
N ASP A 50 22.90 -26.76 22.51
CA ASP A 50 23.82 -26.81 23.65
C ASP A 50 23.86 -25.43 24.34
N VAL A 51 24.31 -25.40 25.60
CA VAL A 51 23.78 -24.62 26.73
C VAL A 51 24.45 -23.25 26.98
N GLY A 52 23.71 -22.31 27.62
CA GLY A 52 24.30 -21.34 28.56
C GLY A 52 23.86 -19.85 28.49
N SER A 53 23.12 -19.41 29.52
CA SER A 53 22.94 -18.04 30.08
C SER A 53 22.38 -16.91 29.20
N ASP A 54 21.36 -16.12 29.54
CA ASP A 54 20.67 -15.76 30.80
C ASP A 54 19.21 -15.42 30.41
N SER A 55 18.23 -15.99 31.10
CA SER A 55 16.80 -15.84 30.81
C SER A 55 16.10 -15.23 32.02
N SER A 56 15.75 -13.95 31.92
CA SER A 56 14.78 -13.30 32.79
C SER A 56 13.50 -12.97 32.02
N TYR A 57 12.41 -13.53 32.56
CA TYR A 57 10.98 -13.24 32.43
C TYR A 57 10.21 -13.50 31.11
N ASN A 58 9.28 -14.45 31.26
CA ASN A 58 8.19 -14.87 30.40
C ASN A 58 7.25 -13.73 29.97
N SER A 59 6.74 -13.79 28.73
CA SER A 59 5.32 -13.53 28.48
C SER A 59 4.83 -14.37 27.29
N ASP A 60 3.93 -15.28 27.63
CA ASP A 60 3.17 -16.20 26.77
C ASP A 60 2.61 -15.49 25.53
N ASN A 61 3.01 -15.97 24.36
CA ASN A 61 2.33 -15.71 23.09
C ASN A 61 2.40 -16.99 22.23
N ASN A 62 1.76 -18.05 22.71
CA ASN A 62 1.36 -19.15 21.84
C ASN A 62 0.23 -18.71 20.90
N PHE A 63 0.55 -17.93 19.87
CA PHE A 63 -0.36 -17.73 18.74
C PHE A 63 -0.11 -18.82 17.70
N SER A 64 -0.70 -20.00 17.91
CA SER A 64 -0.77 -21.04 16.89
C SER A 64 -1.70 -20.59 15.77
N ILE A 65 -1.15 -20.32 14.59
CA ILE A 65 -1.93 -20.12 13.36
C ILE A 65 -2.60 -21.45 13.02
N PRO A 66 -3.94 -21.56 12.98
CA PRO A 66 -4.58 -22.82 12.63
C PRO A 66 -4.30 -23.15 11.16
N SER A 67 -3.63 -24.30 10.95
CA SER A 67 -3.25 -24.92 9.67
C SER A 67 -4.47 -25.46 8.88
N ASN A 68 -5.51 -24.65 8.71
CA ASN A 68 -6.73 -25.04 8.01
C ASN A 68 -7.22 -24.00 6.98
N TYR A 69 -6.31 -23.16 6.48
CA TYR A 69 -6.64 -22.20 5.40
C TYR A 69 -6.61 -22.79 3.98
N ASN A 70 -6.36 -24.10 3.82
CA ASN A 70 -6.50 -24.79 2.55
C ASN A 70 -7.95 -25.28 2.31
N LYS A 71 -8.91 -24.34 2.23
CA LYS A 71 -10.21 -24.61 1.57
C LYS A 71 -10.17 -24.04 0.15
N GLN A 72 -10.03 -24.97 -0.79
CA GLN A 72 -10.25 -24.91 -2.23
C GLN A 72 -10.84 -23.60 -2.77
N MET A 73 -10.05 -22.90 -3.58
CA MET A 73 -10.52 -21.77 -4.36
C MET A 73 -11.57 -22.23 -5.40
N PRO A 74 -12.74 -21.57 -5.53
CA PRO A 74 -13.66 -21.88 -6.61
C PRO A 74 -13.03 -21.55 -7.96
N LYS A 75 -13.16 -22.49 -8.92
CA LYS A 75 -12.69 -22.36 -10.30
C LYS A 75 -13.28 -21.08 -10.93
N LYS A 76 -12.40 -20.20 -11.44
CA LYS A 76 -12.78 -18.93 -12.07
C LYS A 76 -13.67 -19.14 -13.30
N GLY A 77 -14.97 -18.86 -13.17
CA GLY A 77 -15.81 -18.48 -14.30
C GLY A 77 -15.31 -17.17 -14.93
N LYS A 78 -15.49 -17.00 -16.24
CA LYS A 78 -15.00 -15.84 -17.00
C LYS A 78 -15.48 -14.53 -16.35
N ALA A 79 -14.55 -13.73 -15.85
CA ALA A 79 -14.82 -12.47 -15.18
C ALA A 79 -15.47 -11.47 -16.16
N GLN A 80 -16.76 -11.20 -15.99
CA GLN A 80 -17.42 -10.08 -16.64
C GLN A 80 -16.75 -8.78 -16.19
N LYS A 81 -16.24 -8.00 -17.14
CA LYS A 81 -15.63 -6.69 -16.88
C LYS A 81 -16.71 -5.71 -16.40
N ARG A 82 -16.98 -5.67 -15.09
CA ARG A 82 -17.82 -4.61 -14.50
C ARG A 82 -17.11 -3.27 -14.69
N LYS A 83 -17.75 -2.32 -15.37
CA LYS A 83 -17.29 -0.92 -15.40
C LYS A 83 -17.30 -0.41 -13.96
N LYS A 84 -16.13 -0.16 -13.38
CA LYS A 84 -16.04 0.61 -12.14
C LYS A 84 -16.52 2.03 -12.44
N VAL A 85 -17.77 2.33 -12.08
CA VAL A 85 -18.25 3.70 -11.96
C VAL A 85 -17.31 4.38 -10.97
N ARG A 86 -16.50 5.32 -11.47
CA ARG A 86 -15.71 6.19 -10.61
C ARG A 86 -16.70 7.18 -10.00
N GLY A 87 -17.32 6.77 -8.90
CA GLY A 87 -18.25 7.59 -8.15
C GLY A 87 -17.52 8.76 -7.50
N THR A 88 -17.57 9.92 -8.16
CA THR A 88 -17.16 11.24 -7.65
C THR A 88 -18.14 11.77 -6.58
N GLY A 89 -18.81 10.90 -5.85
CA GLY A 89 -19.84 11.24 -4.85
C GLY A 89 -19.85 10.34 -3.61
N SER A 90 -18.83 9.49 -3.44
CA SER A 90 -18.66 8.77 -2.17
C SER A 90 -17.85 9.64 -1.23
N THR A 91 -18.43 9.98 -0.08
CA THR A 91 -17.69 10.59 1.03
C THR A 91 -16.47 9.72 1.30
N SER A 92 -15.28 10.29 1.10
CA SER A 92 -14.02 9.61 1.37
C SER A 92 -13.98 9.21 2.84
N LEU A 93 -14.00 7.91 3.14
CA LEU A 93 -13.77 7.39 4.50
C LEU A 93 -12.46 7.95 5.10
N ILE A 94 -11.49 8.21 4.24
CA ILE A 94 -10.22 8.76 4.65
C ILE A 94 -10.39 10.27 4.83
N THR A 95 -10.67 10.66 6.07
CA THR A 95 -10.68 12.05 6.50
C THR A 95 -9.26 12.53 6.80
N PRO A 96 -8.98 13.85 6.77
CA PRO A 96 -7.69 14.39 7.19
C PRO A 96 -7.33 14.00 8.63
N GLN A 97 -8.32 13.91 9.51
CA GLN A 97 -8.13 13.47 10.90
C GLN A 97 -7.67 12.01 10.96
N LEU A 98 -8.33 11.11 10.21
CA LEU A 98 -7.90 9.70 10.14
C LEU A 98 -6.49 9.58 9.57
N ALA A 99 -6.15 10.36 8.54
CA ALA A 99 -4.80 10.39 7.98
C ALA A 99 -3.77 10.80 9.04
N ALA A 100 -4.02 11.90 9.77
CA ALA A 100 -3.13 12.38 10.83
C ALA A 100 -2.97 11.36 11.98
N THR A 101 -4.04 10.66 12.36
CA THR A 101 -3.99 9.60 13.37
C THR A 101 -3.10 8.43 12.91
N LEU A 102 -3.13 8.09 11.62
CA LEU A 102 -2.28 7.04 11.04
C LEU A 102 -0.83 7.51 10.84
N ASP A 103 -0.60 8.82 10.73
CA ASP A 103 0.73 9.43 10.61
C ASP A 103 1.47 9.49 11.94
N ARG A 104 0.77 9.70 13.06
CA ARG A 104 1.39 9.83 14.39
C ARG A 104 2.29 8.63 14.79
N PRO A 105 1.90 7.36 14.53
CA PRO A 105 2.75 6.20 14.77
C PRO A 105 3.66 5.84 13.57
N ASN A 106 3.75 6.69 12.54
CA ASN A 106 4.47 6.43 11.29
C ASN A 106 4.07 5.11 10.61
N ILE A 107 2.77 4.81 10.58
CA ILE A 107 2.27 3.55 10.02
C ILE A 107 2.48 3.53 8.50
N SER A 108 3.02 2.43 7.97
CA SER A 108 3.16 2.26 6.53
C SER A 108 1.79 2.12 5.84
N HIS A 109 1.67 2.59 4.60
CA HIS A 109 0.43 2.50 3.81
C HIS A 109 -0.29 1.13 3.85
N PRO A 110 0.38 -0.03 3.69
CA PRO A 110 -0.30 -1.33 3.76
C PRO A 110 -0.81 -1.66 5.17
N LYS A 111 -0.04 -1.34 6.21
CA LYS A 111 -0.46 -1.56 7.60
C LYS A 111 -1.64 -0.65 7.95
N ALA A 112 -1.62 0.58 7.49
CA ALA A 112 -2.70 1.54 7.68
C ALA A 112 -3.99 1.10 6.98
N THR A 113 -3.93 0.58 5.75
CA THR A 113 -5.10 -0.02 5.11
C THR A 113 -5.65 -1.21 5.88
N PHE A 114 -4.78 -2.07 6.41
CA PHE A 114 -5.18 -3.24 7.18
C PHE A 114 -5.93 -2.85 8.47
N ILE A 115 -5.43 -1.86 9.20
CA ILE A 115 -6.07 -1.33 10.41
C ILE A 115 -7.45 -0.76 10.07
N VAL A 116 -7.55 0.06 9.02
CA VAL A 116 -8.83 0.64 8.61
C VAL A 116 -9.83 -0.44 8.16
N THR A 117 -9.39 -1.47 7.44
CA THR A 117 -10.27 -2.59 7.09
C THR A 117 -10.74 -3.37 8.31
N ALA A 118 -9.85 -3.62 9.29
CA ALA A 118 -10.21 -4.32 10.52
C ALA A 118 -11.22 -3.51 11.35
N MET A 119 -11.04 -2.18 11.42
CA MET A 119 -12.01 -1.29 12.05
C MET A 119 -13.37 -1.35 11.37
N LEU A 120 -13.42 -1.29 10.04
CA LEU A 120 -14.69 -1.41 9.29
C LEU A 120 -15.40 -2.74 9.58
N GLN A 121 -14.64 -3.85 9.62
CA GLN A 121 -15.17 -5.16 9.96
C GLN A 121 -15.72 -5.20 11.39
N SER A 122 -15.02 -4.61 12.37
CA SER A 122 -15.51 -4.54 13.75
C SER A 122 -16.78 -3.69 13.90
N LEU A 123 -16.94 -2.67 13.04
CA LEU A 123 -18.12 -1.82 13.01
C LEU A 123 -19.26 -2.44 12.18
N SER A 124 -19.12 -3.70 11.75
CA SER A 124 -20.08 -4.39 10.87
C SER A 124 -20.39 -3.61 9.58
N GLN A 125 -19.47 -2.76 9.14
CA GLN A 125 -19.58 -2.03 7.87
C GLN A 125 -18.98 -2.88 6.75
N ASN A 126 -19.70 -2.96 5.63
CA ASN A 126 -19.22 -3.68 4.46
C ASN A 126 -18.00 -2.96 3.87
N VAL A 127 -16.88 -3.67 3.79
CA VAL A 127 -15.65 -3.15 3.19
C VAL A 127 -15.84 -2.82 1.70
N ASP A 128 -16.79 -3.47 1.04
CA ASP A 128 -17.11 -3.23 -0.38
C ASP A 128 -17.88 -1.93 -0.63
N ASP A 129 -18.64 -1.46 0.36
CA ASP A 129 -19.42 -0.22 0.27
C ASP A 129 -18.53 1.02 0.45
N VAL A 130 -17.37 0.84 1.10
CA VAL A 130 -16.41 1.89 1.35
C VAL A 130 -15.30 1.84 0.29
N PRO A 131 -15.03 2.94 -0.45
CA PRO A 131 -13.94 2.99 -1.43
C PRO A 131 -12.55 3.11 -0.74
N LEU A 132 -12.16 2.08 0.02
CA LEU A 132 -10.89 2.00 0.71
C LEU A 132 -9.86 1.28 -0.17
N SER A 133 -9.03 2.07 -0.86
CA SER A 133 -7.87 1.55 -1.59
C SER A 133 -6.58 2.12 -1.04
N ARG A 134 -5.49 1.33 -1.12
CA ARG A 134 -4.14 1.78 -0.74
C ARG A 134 -3.73 3.07 -1.45
N SER A 135 -4.11 3.24 -2.71
CA SER A 135 -3.84 4.45 -3.49
C SER A 135 -4.63 5.65 -2.98
N SER A 136 -5.89 5.46 -2.59
CA SER A 136 -6.71 6.51 -1.98
C SER A 136 -6.11 6.97 -0.65
N LEU A 137 -5.74 6.03 0.23
CA LEU A 137 -5.11 6.34 1.52
C LEU A 137 -3.79 7.11 1.37
N ARG A 138 -2.95 6.68 0.43
CA ARG A 138 -1.72 7.40 0.10
C ARG A 138 -1.99 8.83 -0.37
N ARG A 139 -2.95 9.02 -1.27
CA ARG A 139 -3.30 10.35 -1.78
C ARG A 139 -3.82 11.26 -0.67
N ALA A 140 -4.71 10.75 0.17
CA ALA A 140 -5.25 11.50 1.29
C ALA A 140 -4.15 11.96 2.27
N ARG A 141 -3.19 11.08 2.61
CA ARG A 141 -2.02 11.45 3.43
C ARG A 141 -1.16 12.52 2.75
N GLN A 142 -0.89 12.37 1.45
CA GLN A 142 -0.13 13.37 0.69
C GLN A 142 -0.81 14.74 0.67
N ASN A 143 -2.14 14.78 0.52
CA ASN A 143 -2.90 16.01 0.54
C ASN A 143 -2.87 16.65 1.94
N ALA A 144 -3.08 15.86 3.00
CA ALA A 144 -3.00 16.34 4.37
C ALA A 144 -1.61 16.93 4.68
N HIS A 145 -0.53 16.26 4.28
CA HIS A 145 0.82 16.81 4.40
C HIS A 145 1.00 18.10 3.60
N ALA A 146 0.52 18.16 2.36
CA ALA A 146 0.62 19.36 1.54
C ALA A 146 -0.09 20.54 2.20
N GLU A 147 -1.30 20.33 2.71
CA GLU A 147 -2.05 21.35 3.45
C GLU A 147 -1.29 21.84 4.68
N LEU A 148 -0.75 20.92 5.49
CA LEU A 148 0.08 21.26 6.65
C LEU A 148 1.30 22.10 6.26
N TYR A 149 2.03 21.71 5.21
CA TYR A 149 3.16 22.50 4.72
C TYR A 149 2.74 23.89 4.23
N THR A 150 1.61 24.01 3.54
CA THR A 150 1.11 25.33 3.13
C THR A 150 0.73 26.20 4.33
N ASN A 151 0.15 25.62 5.37
CA ASN A 151 -0.25 26.33 6.58
C ASN A 151 0.98 26.77 7.38
N ILE A 152 1.98 25.91 7.54
CA ILE A 152 3.25 26.26 8.18
C ILE A 152 3.94 27.39 7.41
N LYS A 153 4.01 27.30 6.07
CA LYS A 153 4.62 28.34 5.23
C LYS A 153 3.87 29.67 5.30
N LYS A 154 2.54 29.65 5.42
CA LYS A 154 1.75 30.87 5.63
C LYS A 154 2.03 31.46 7.00
N ASN A 155 2.00 30.65 8.05
CA ASN A 155 2.24 31.09 9.42
C ASN A 155 3.66 31.63 9.62
N SER A 156 4.67 31.00 9.03
CA SER A 156 6.07 31.47 9.10
C SER A 156 6.27 32.82 8.43
N LYS A 157 5.52 33.09 7.34
CA LYS A 157 5.56 34.39 6.64
C LYS A 157 4.78 35.48 7.37
N LEU A 158 3.69 35.11 8.04
CA LEU A 158 2.88 36.04 8.84
C LEU A 158 3.59 36.47 10.13
N ASN A 159 4.44 35.60 10.68
CA ASN A 159 5.15 35.86 11.94
C ASN A 159 6.48 36.60 11.79
N GLY A 160 6.78 37.18 10.61
CA GLY A 160 7.85 38.17 10.41
C GLY A 160 9.09 38.00 11.29
N LEU A 161 9.78 36.87 11.18
CA LEU A 161 11.17 36.80 11.64
C LEU A 161 12.04 37.36 10.51
N PRO A 162 12.93 38.35 10.79
CA PRO A 162 13.85 38.89 9.80
C PRO A 162 14.79 37.81 9.23
#